data_AF-A0A517V9R8-F1
#
_entry.id   AF-A0A517V9R8-F1
#
_cell.length_a   1.000
_cell.length_b   1.000
_cell.length_c   1.000
_cell.angle_alpha   90.00
_cell.angle_beta   90.00
_cell.angle_gamma   90.00
#
_symmetry.space_group_name_H-M   'P 1'
#
loop_
_entity.id
_entity.type
_entity.pdbx_description
1 polymer ?
#
loop_
_entity_poly.entity_id
_entity_poly.type
_entity_poly.pdbx_seq_one_letter_code
_entity_poly.pdbx_strand_id
1 'polypeptide(L)' 'MGRVEKGRELAQRRVRKHKLKQLRAKFAKAKDPSEKEAIKEKVRKISPFTVLEESA' A
#
# COMPACT_ATOMS: atom_id res chain seq x y z
N MET A 1 5.92 -25.44 -1.52
CA MET A 1 6.80 -24.31 -1.88
C MET A 1 8.18 -24.55 -1.32
N GLY A 2 9.17 -24.78 -2.19
CA GLY A 2 10.58 -24.91 -1.80
C GLY A 2 11.14 -23.64 -1.15
N ARG A 3 12.34 -23.73 -0.55
CA ARG A 3 12.99 -22.62 0.18
C ARG A 3 13.06 -21.32 -0.64
N VAL A 4 13.37 -21.43 -1.93
CA VAL A 4 13.49 -20.30 -2.87
C VAL A 4 12.13 -19.64 -3.11
N GLU A 5 11.08 -20.42 -3.34
CA GLU A 5 9.72 -19.94 -3.56
C GLU A 5 9.17 -19.21 -2.33
N LYS A 6 9.40 -19.78 -1.13
CA LYS A 6 9.06 -19.15 0.15
C LYS A 6 9.83 -17.83 0.34
N GLY A 7 11.11 -17.78 -0.05
CA GLY A 7 11.90 -16.56 -0.03
C GLY A 7 11.35 -15.47 -0.94
N ARG A 8 10.97 -15.84 -2.17
CA ARG A 8 10.36 -14.93 -3.16
C ARG A 8 9.03 -14.37 -2.68
N GLU A 9 8.19 -15.20 -2.09
CA GLU A 9 6.90 -14.79 -1.52
C GLU A 9 7.09 -13.79 -0.37
N LEU A 10 8.00 -14.08 0.56
CA LEU A 10 8.34 -13.18 1.66
C LEU A 10 8.87 -11.84 1.16
N ALA A 11 9.75 -11.86 0.15
CA ALA A 11 10.27 -10.64 -0.47
C ALA A 11 9.15 -9.81 -1.09
N GLN A 12 8.25 -10.43 -1.86
CA GLN A 12 7.08 -9.74 -2.42
C GLN A 12 6.17 -9.16 -1.33
N ARG A 13 5.92 -9.90 -0.25
CA ARG A 13 5.12 -9.43 0.88
C ARG A 13 5.75 -8.21 1.55
N ARG A 14 7.08 -8.21 1.73
CA ARG A 14 7.83 -7.07 2.29
C ARG A 14 7.74 -5.84 1.38
N VAL A 15 7.92 -6.02 0.07
CA VAL A 15 7.79 -4.94 -0.92
C VAL A 15 6.39 -4.34 -0.91
N ARG A 16 5.34 -5.17 -0.89
CA ARG A 16 3.94 -4.71 -0.79
C ARG A 16 3.73 -3.87 0.48
N LYS A 17 4.18 -4.36 1.65
CA LYS A 17 4.09 -3.61 2.93
C LYS A 17 4.79 -2.26 2.86
N HIS A 18 5.99 -2.21 2.26
CA HIS A 18 6.76 -0.97 2.13
C HIS A 18 6.03 0.05 1.25
N LYS A 19 5.52 -0.38 0.08
CA LYS A 19 4.72 0.49 -0.81
C LYS A 19 3.48 1.04 -0.11
N LEU A 20 2.75 0.21 0.63
CA LEU A 20 1.58 0.64 1.40
C LEU A 20 1.94 1.66 2.48
N LYS A 21 3.07 1.49 3.19
CA LYS A 21 3.56 2.47 4.18
C LYS A 21 3.84 3.83 3.53
N GLN A 22 4.46 3.84 2.36
CA GLN A 22 4.72 5.09 1.62
C GLN A 22 3.43 5.77 1.16
N LEU A 23 2.47 5.00 0.63
CA LEU A 23 1.18 5.55 0.19
C LEU A 23 0.36 6.11 1.36
N ARG A 24 0.40 5.46 2.53
CA ARG A 24 -0.19 6.02 3.76
C ARG A 24 0.44 7.35 4.15
N ALA A 25 1.77 7.44 4.15
CA ALA A 25 2.47 8.68 4.46
C ALA A 25 2.17 9.79 3.45
N LYS A 26 2.02 9.46 2.17
CA LYS A 26 1.59 10.40 1.13
C LYS A 26 0.14 10.85 1.32
N PHE A 27 -0.76 9.91 1.64
CA PHE A 27 -2.17 10.20 1.89
C PHE A 27 -2.36 11.16 3.07
N ALA A 28 -1.63 10.95 4.16
CA ALA A 28 -1.65 11.82 5.33
C ALA A 28 -1.11 13.24 5.07
N LYS A 29 -0.21 13.39 4.08
CA LYS A 29 0.37 14.69 3.70
C LYS A 29 -0.40 15.41 2.60
N ALA A 30 -1.15 14.67 1.78
CA ALA A 30 -1.93 15.23 0.69
C ALA A 30 -3.03 16.14 1.25
N LYS A 31 -3.09 17.37 0.75
CA LYS A 31 -4.14 18.34 1.09
C LYS A 31 -5.20 18.41 0.00
N ASP A 32 -4.82 18.11 -1.24
CA ASP A 32 -5.69 18.11 -2.40
C ASP A 32 -6.58 16.85 -2.45
N PRO A 33 -7.91 17.00 -2.60
CA PRO A 33 -8.83 15.88 -2.79
C PRO A 33 -8.46 14.96 -3.97
N SER A 34 -8.00 15.54 -5.09
CA SER A 34 -7.64 14.76 -6.28
C SER A 34 -6.45 13.82 -6.04
N GLU A 35 -5.42 14.32 -5.35
CA GLU A 35 -4.27 13.51 -4.95
C GLU A 35 -4.66 12.39 -3.97
N LYS A 36 -5.58 12.67 -3.04
CA LYS A 36 -6.11 11.66 -2.11
C LYS A 36 -6.84 10.54 -2.85
N GLU A 37 -7.65 10.86 -3.86
CA GLU A 37 -8.34 9.86 -4.69
C GLU A 37 -7.36 9.00 -5.50
N ALA A 38 -6.38 9.62 -6.14
CA ALA A 38 -5.34 8.89 -6.89
C ALA A 38 -4.53 7.94 -5.99
N ILE A 39 -4.28 8.32 -4.73
CA ILE A 39 -3.61 7.46 -3.74
C ILE A 39 -4.54 6.32 -3.30
N LYS A 40 -5.83 6.59 -3.06
CA LYS A 40 -6.83 5.56 -2.72
C LYS A 40 -6.92 4.51 -3.84
N GLU A 41 -6.95 4.92 -5.10
CA GLU A 41 -6.99 4.00 -6.24
C GLU A 41 -5.71 3.13 -6.32
N LYS A 42 -4.54 3.76 -6.15
CA LYS A 42 -3.24 3.04 -6.11
C LYS A 42 -3.17 2.02 -4.99
N VAL A 43 -3.71 2.34 -3.81
CA VAL A 43 -3.76 1.38 -2.68
C VAL A 43 -4.71 0.23 -2.98
N ARG A 44 -5.92 0.49 -3.51
CA ARG A 44 -6.88 -0.55 -3.90
C ARG A 44 -6.28 -1.55 -4.90
N LYS A 45 -5.52 -1.07 -5.89
CA LYS A 45 -4.81 -1.93 -6.87
C LYS A 45 -3.75 -2.84 -6.23
N ILE A 46 -3.07 -2.38 -5.18
CA ILE A 46 -2.02 -3.16 -4.49
C ILE A 46 -2.63 -4.16 -3.50
N SER A 47 -3.66 -3.75 -2.77
CA SER A 47 -4.34 -4.59 -1.80
C SER A 47 -5.77 -4.08 -1.61
N PRO A 48 -6.78 -4.83 -2.10
CA PRO A 48 -8.18 -4.45 -2.00
C PRO A 48 -8.68 -4.25 -0.56
N PHE A 49 -8.05 -4.92 0.40
CA PHE A 49 -8.44 -4.91 1.82
C PHE A 49 -7.74 -3.82 2.63
N THR A 50 -6.82 -3.06 2.03
CA THR A 50 -6.12 -2.01 2.77
C THR A 50 -6.99 -0.77 2.86
N VAL A 51 -7.64 -0.59 4.00
CA VAL A 51 -8.36 0.64 4.33
C VAL A 51 -7.33 1.72 4.67
N LEU A 52 -7.34 2.82 3.92
CA LEU A 52 -6.72 4.07 4.32
C LEU A 52 -7.77 4.79 5.17
N GLU A 53 -7.78 4.50 6.48
CA GLU A 53 -8.62 5.24 7.43
C GLU A 53 -8.28 6.73 7.30
N GLU A 54 -9.29 7.54 7.03
CA GLU A 54 -9.25 8.96 7.38
C GLU A 54 -9.22 8.98 8.90
N SER A 55 -8.02 9.10 9.49
CA SER A 55 -7.92 9.36 10.93
C SER A 55 -8.73 10.62 11.20
N ALA A 56 -9.89 10.41 11.82
CA ALA A 56 -10.84 11.41 12.29
C ALA A 56 -10.18 12.38 13.29
#